data_AF-A0A8J7MX85-F1
#
_entry.id   AF-A0A8J7MX85-F1
#
_cell.length_a   1.000
_cell.length_b   1.000
_cell.length_c   1.000
_cell.angle_alpha   90.00
_cell.angle_beta   90.00
_cell.angle_gamma   90.00
#
_symmetry.space_group_name_H-M   'P 1'
#
loop_
_entity.id
_entity.type
_entity.pdbx_description
1 polymer ?
#
loop_
_entity_poly.entity_id
_entity_poly.type
_entity_poly.pdbx_seq_one_letter_code
_entity_poly.pdbx_strand_id
1 'polypeptide(L)'
;MRGALALAALALAAAALPAVAGDYHVGVGLGLLMYVALTQSWTVLSGMTGYVSLGHVVFYGLGAYVAVLLWGEAPLAAIVALAALAAFAFAALIGLPALRVRGPYFVILTFGLAELAKYVVIVVEGWLGKFSRVIFGAPDIETLYYIMFGLAAAATLMTFLVRRSRFGRGLLALRENEEAAETVGVPTVRFKLLAYALSALIPGAVGSVMVLRQTYFEPAQIFDPVVSFTIVTMAVVGGSEDMKGPLLGAAGFVLLSELLWANAPQLYMVLLGLLLIVFVLFAPQGLSGLLPARRRTP
;
A
#
# COMPACT_ATOMS: atom_id res chain seq x y z
N MET A 1 16.33 -5.76 -21.07
CA MET A 1 15.55 -5.15 -22.17
C MET A 1 14.13 -5.73 -22.23
N ARG A 2 13.91 -7.04 -22.45
CA ARG A 2 12.56 -7.65 -22.52
C ARG A 2 11.62 -7.32 -21.34
N GLY A 3 12.12 -7.35 -20.10
CA GLY A 3 11.30 -7.04 -18.91
C GLY A 3 10.94 -5.56 -18.74
N ALA A 4 11.77 -4.64 -19.25
CA ALA A 4 11.47 -3.20 -19.21
C ALA A 4 10.43 -2.83 -20.27
N LEU A 5 10.51 -3.48 -21.44
CA LEU A 5 9.52 -3.34 -22.51
C LEU A 5 8.15 -3.89 -22.10
N ALA A 6 8.10 -5.03 -21.39
CA ALA A 6 6.84 -5.57 -20.86
C ALA A 6 6.20 -4.64 -19.81
N LEU A 7 6.99 -4.06 -18.90
CA LEU A 7 6.50 -3.07 -17.94
C LEU A 7 6.03 -1.78 -18.61
N ALA A 8 6.75 -1.30 -19.62
CA ALA A 8 6.35 -0.11 -20.38
C ALA A 8 5.04 -0.35 -21.17
N ALA A 9 4.89 -1.52 -21.78
CA ALA A 9 3.65 -1.90 -22.46
C ALA A 9 2.46 -2.00 -21.49
N LEU A 10 2.68 -2.54 -20.29
CA LEU A 10 1.64 -2.67 -19.27
C LEU A 10 1.25 -1.31 -18.69
N ALA A 11 2.22 -0.41 -18.51
CA ALA A 11 1.98 0.97 -18.11
C ALA A 11 1.22 1.76 -19.20
N LEU A 12 1.55 1.57 -20.47
CA LEU A 12 0.83 2.16 -21.61
C LEU A 12 -0.61 1.63 -21.71
N ALA A 13 -0.81 0.33 -21.52
CA ALA A 13 -2.14 -0.27 -21.51
C ALA A 13 -3.01 0.28 -20.36
N ALA A 14 -2.44 0.43 -19.16
CA ALA A 14 -3.13 1.06 -18.05
C ALA A 14 -3.45 2.54 -18.31
N ALA A 15 -2.51 3.32 -18.88
CA ALA A 15 -2.76 4.72 -19.22
C ALA A 15 -3.85 4.92 -20.27
N ALA A 16 -4.00 3.97 -21.20
CA ALA A 16 -5.02 4.00 -22.24
C ALA A 16 -6.41 3.50 -21.78
N LEU A 17 -6.49 2.89 -20.59
CA LEU A 17 -7.72 2.23 -20.12
C LEU A 17 -8.92 3.19 -20.00
N PRO A 18 -8.80 4.40 -19.40
CA PRO A 18 -9.91 5.34 -19.33
C PRO A 18 -10.44 5.81 -20.69
N ALA A 19 -9.56 5.89 -21.70
CA ALA A 19 -9.93 6.38 -23.03
C ALA A 19 -10.72 5.37 -23.87
N VAL A 20 -10.73 4.09 -23.48
CA VAL A 20 -11.26 2.98 -24.30
C VAL A 20 -12.31 2.15 -23.56
N ALA A 21 -12.29 2.14 -22.22
CA ALA A 21 -13.17 1.30 -21.40
C ALA A 21 -14.24 2.12 -20.68
N GLY A 22 -15.40 1.50 -20.39
CA GLY A 22 -16.47 2.16 -19.63
C GLY A 22 -16.17 2.30 -18.14
N ASP A 23 -16.91 3.17 -17.44
CA ASP A 23 -16.73 3.57 -16.04
C ASP A 23 -16.51 2.42 -15.05
N TYR A 24 -17.18 1.28 -15.27
CA TYR A 24 -17.00 0.09 -14.45
C TYR A 24 -15.55 -0.42 -14.50
N HIS A 25 -15.00 -0.59 -15.70
CA HIS A 25 -13.63 -1.07 -15.88
C HIS A 25 -12.60 -0.05 -15.40
N VAL A 26 -12.90 1.26 -15.54
CA VAL A 26 -12.08 2.33 -14.96
C VAL A 26 -12.06 2.22 -13.43
N GLY A 27 -13.20 1.91 -12.80
CA GLY A 27 -13.30 1.65 -11.37
C GLY A 27 -12.47 0.44 -10.91
N VAL A 28 -12.56 -0.68 -11.62
CA VAL A 28 -11.74 -1.88 -11.35
C VAL A 28 -10.25 -1.56 -11.51
N GLY A 29 -9.89 -0.85 -12.59
CA GLY A 29 -8.50 -0.44 -12.83
C GLY A 29 -7.97 0.53 -11.78
N LEU A 30 -8.80 1.45 -11.28
CA LEU A 30 -8.45 2.34 -10.17
C LEU A 30 -8.18 1.54 -8.88
N GLY A 31 -9.00 0.54 -8.58
CA GLY A 31 -8.76 -0.38 -7.45
C GLY A 31 -7.46 -1.18 -7.62
N LEU A 32 -7.17 -1.65 -8.83
CA LEU A 32 -5.91 -2.32 -9.14
C LEU A 32 -4.70 -1.41 -8.91
N LEU A 33 -4.74 -0.17 -9.42
CA LEU A 33 -3.67 0.81 -9.24
C LEU A 33 -3.49 1.20 -7.78
N MET A 34 -4.58 1.34 -7.02
CA MET A 34 -4.55 1.56 -5.57
C MET A 34 -3.75 0.46 -4.87
N TYR A 35 -4.10 -0.81 -5.10
CA TYR A 35 -3.39 -1.91 -4.46
C TYR A 35 -1.95 -2.08 -4.95
N VAL A 36 -1.65 -1.79 -6.22
CA VAL A 36 -0.27 -1.72 -6.71
C VAL A 36 0.52 -0.65 -5.95
N ALA A 37 -0.04 0.56 -5.78
CA ALA A 37 0.63 1.64 -5.06
C ALA A 37 0.91 1.27 -3.59
N LEU A 38 -0.11 0.74 -2.90
CA LEU A 38 -0.03 0.36 -1.48
C LEU A 38 0.92 -0.82 -1.24
N THR A 39 0.89 -1.84 -2.10
CA THR A 39 1.79 -3.00 -1.98
C THR A 39 3.23 -2.63 -2.28
N GLN A 40 3.47 -1.79 -3.30
CA GLN A 40 4.81 -1.29 -3.61
C GLN A 40 5.37 -0.45 -2.46
N SER A 41 4.58 0.47 -1.87
CA SER A 41 5.05 1.26 -0.73
C SER A 41 5.34 0.38 0.50
N TRP A 42 4.51 -0.63 0.74
CA TRP A 42 4.71 -1.59 1.81
C TRP A 42 6.01 -2.39 1.66
N THR A 43 6.43 -2.72 0.43
CA THR A 43 7.69 -3.44 0.22
C THR A 43 8.94 -2.65 0.62
N VAL A 44 8.89 -1.32 0.60
CA VAL A 44 10.02 -0.47 1.01
C VAL A 44 10.42 -0.74 2.45
N LEU A 45 9.44 -0.85 3.35
CA LEU A 45 9.69 -1.27 4.72
C LEU A 45 9.77 -2.80 4.80
N SER A 46 8.63 -3.46 4.60
CA SER A 46 8.46 -4.84 5.06
C SER A 46 9.18 -5.83 4.16
N GLY A 47 9.19 -5.59 2.85
CA GLY A 47 9.92 -6.42 1.89
C GLY A 47 11.43 -6.31 2.05
N MET A 48 11.95 -5.11 2.33
CA MET A 48 13.40 -4.90 2.42
C MET A 48 13.98 -5.13 3.82
N THR A 49 13.22 -4.92 4.89
CA THR A 49 13.70 -5.08 6.29
C THR A 49 13.27 -6.40 6.95
N GLY A 50 12.29 -7.11 6.38
CA GLY A 50 11.70 -8.31 6.99
C GLY A 50 10.66 -8.03 8.08
N TYR A 51 10.44 -6.76 8.46
CA TYR A 51 9.42 -6.38 9.42
C TYR A 51 8.04 -6.37 8.77
N VAL A 52 7.13 -7.26 9.15
CA VAL A 52 5.75 -7.24 8.64
C VAL A 52 4.95 -6.16 9.38
N SER A 53 4.53 -5.10 8.68
CA SER A 53 3.66 -4.06 9.24
C SER A 53 2.20 -4.22 8.80
N LEU A 54 1.26 -4.19 9.75
CA LEU A 54 -0.18 -4.08 9.50
C LEU A 54 -0.71 -2.66 9.70
N GLY A 55 0.18 -1.68 9.89
CA GLY A 55 -0.19 -0.29 10.17
C GLY A 55 -0.45 0.58 8.94
N HIS A 56 -0.32 0.05 7.71
CA HIS A 56 -0.46 0.86 6.49
C HIS A 56 -1.83 1.52 6.34
N VAL A 57 -2.88 0.86 6.83
CA VAL A 57 -4.23 1.44 6.92
C VAL A 57 -4.28 2.74 7.72
N VAL A 58 -3.42 2.93 8.72
CA VAL A 58 -3.40 4.17 9.51
C VAL A 58 -2.96 5.35 8.67
N PHE A 59 -1.94 5.14 7.84
CA PHE A 59 -1.45 6.16 6.92
C PHE A 59 -2.45 6.45 5.81
N TYR A 60 -3.09 5.41 5.28
CA TYR A 60 -4.19 5.53 4.33
C TYR A 60 -5.34 6.35 4.92
N GLY A 61 -5.84 5.98 6.10
CA GLY A 61 -6.95 6.67 6.74
C GLY A 61 -6.60 8.08 7.20
N LEU A 62 -5.38 8.32 7.67
CA LEU A 62 -4.91 9.67 7.98
C LEU A 62 -4.93 10.57 6.74
N GLY A 63 -4.47 10.06 5.59
CA GLY A 63 -4.51 10.78 4.33
C GLY A 63 -5.93 11.09 3.85
N ALA A 64 -6.85 10.14 3.99
CA ALA A 64 -8.28 10.35 3.74
C ALA A 64 -8.87 11.42 4.67
N TYR A 65 -8.48 11.42 5.95
CA TYR A 65 -8.95 12.40 6.91
C TYR A 65 -8.45 13.82 6.59
N VAL A 66 -7.16 13.95 6.27
CA VAL A 66 -6.57 15.22 5.80
C VAL A 66 -7.32 15.74 4.57
N ALA A 67 -7.66 14.86 3.62
CA ALA A 67 -8.36 15.26 2.41
C ALA A 67 -9.76 15.82 2.68
N VAL A 68 -10.50 15.19 3.58
CA VAL A 68 -11.85 15.62 3.94
C VAL A 68 -11.85 16.92 4.73
N LEU A 69 -10.82 17.16 5.56
CA LEU A 69 -10.68 18.41 6.29
C LEU A 69 -10.31 19.59 5.39
N LEU A 70 -9.55 19.35 4.31
CA LEU A 70 -9.11 20.38 3.37
C LEU A 70 -9.98 20.47 2.12
N TRP A 71 -11.02 19.64 2.01
CA TRP A 71 -11.89 19.61 0.84
C TRP A 71 -12.66 20.92 0.71
N GLY A 72 -12.52 21.59 -0.44
CA GLY A 72 -13.11 22.90 -0.71
C GLY A 72 -12.22 24.10 -0.36
N GLU A 73 -11.15 23.88 0.42
CA GLU A 73 -10.23 24.95 0.85
C GLU A 73 -8.92 24.99 0.04
N ALA A 74 -8.51 23.84 -0.52
CA ALA A 74 -7.25 23.69 -1.21
C ALA A 74 -7.40 22.94 -2.56
N PRO A 75 -6.52 23.19 -3.54
CA PRO A 75 -6.52 22.43 -4.78
C PRO A 75 -6.15 20.96 -4.52
N LEU A 76 -6.73 20.05 -5.30
CA LEU A 76 -6.57 18.61 -5.13
C LEU A 76 -5.09 18.16 -5.05
N ALA A 77 -4.21 18.72 -5.88
CA ALA A 77 -2.79 18.39 -5.85
C ALA A 77 -2.12 18.74 -4.51
N ALA A 78 -2.50 19.87 -3.89
CA ALA A 78 -2.00 20.26 -2.57
C ALA A 78 -2.56 19.34 -1.48
N ILE A 79 -3.82 18.93 -1.59
CA ILE A 79 -4.43 17.97 -0.66
C ILE A 79 -3.67 16.64 -0.69
N VAL A 80 -3.42 16.08 -1.88
CA VAL A 80 -2.68 14.81 -2.05
C VAL A 80 -1.27 14.91 -1.47
N ALA A 81 -0.57 16.03 -1.73
CA ALA A 81 0.77 16.27 -1.20
C ALA A 81 0.79 16.41 0.33
N LEU A 82 -0.14 17.17 0.90
CA LEU A 82 -0.27 17.35 2.35
C LEU A 82 -0.67 16.06 3.05
N ALA A 83 -1.54 15.24 2.46
CA ALA A 83 -1.91 13.93 2.96
C ALA A 83 -0.70 12.98 3.01
N ALA A 84 0.13 12.97 1.95
CA ALA A 84 1.37 12.20 1.93
C ALA A 84 2.35 12.66 3.02
N LEU A 85 2.56 13.99 3.15
CA LEU A 85 3.47 14.57 4.14
C LEU A 85 2.99 14.35 5.58
N ALA A 86 1.68 14.44 5.83
CA ALA A 86 1.09 14.14 7.13
C ALA A 86 1.32 12.67 7.51
N ALA A 87 1.10 11.74 6.57
CA ALA A 87 1.39 10.32 6.79
C ALA A 87 2.89 10.06 7.03
N PHE A 88 3.78 10.71 6.28
CA PHE A 88 5.22 10.62 6.49
C PHE A 88 5.65 11.13 7.87
N ALA A 89 5.15 12.30 8.28
CA ALA A 89 5.46 12.89 9.58
C ALA A 89 4.93 12.03 10.72
N PHE A 90 3.71 11.52 10.59
CA PHE A 90 3.09 10.63 11.57
C PHE A 90 3.84 9.30 11.68
N ALA A 91 4.25 8.71 10.56
CA ALA A 91 5.07 7.52 10.53
C ALA A 91 6.45 7.75 11.16
N ALA A 92 7.10 8.89 10.90
CA ALA A 92 8.36 9.23 11.55
C ALA A 92 8.20 9.41 13.07
N LEU A 93 7.09 9.98 13.53
CA LEU A 93 6.79 10.14 14.95
C LEU A 93 6.57 8.78 15.64
N ILE A 94 5.69 7.94 15.08
CA ILE A 94 5.30 6.66 15.69
C ILE A 94 6.33 5.56 15.44
N GLY A 95 7.13 5.67 14.38
CA GLY A 95 8.21 4.74 14.09
C GLY A 95 9.25 4.69 15.22
N LEU A 96 9.49 5.80 15.92
CA LEU A 96 10.46 5.88 17.02
C LEU A 96 10.17 4.88 18.16
N PRO A 97 8.94 4.83 18.72
CA PRO A 97 8.58 3.79 19.68
C PRO A 97 8.29 2.44 19.01
N ALA A 98 7.63 2.42 17.85
CA ALA A 98 7.16 1.17 17.25
C ALA A 98 8.28 0.25 16.79
N LEU A 99 9.37 0.81 16.23
CA LEU A 99 10.49 0.05 15.69
C LEU A 99 11.47 -0.48 16.75
N ARG A 100 11.18 -0.23 18.05
CA ARG A 100 11.89 -0.87 19.17
C ARG A 100 11.45 -2.30 19.39
N VAL A 101 10.26 -2.67 18.91
CA VAL A 101 9.69 -4.02 19.04
C VAL A 101 10.09 -4.85 17.82
N ARG A 102 10.50 -6.11 18.04
CA ARG A 102 11.02 -7.00 16.99
C ARG A 102 10.08 -8.18 16.70
N GLY A 103 10.17 -8.69 15.48
CA GLY A 103 9.51 -9.95 15.08
C GLY A 103 7.98 -9.87 15.10
N PRO A 104 7.28 -10.96 15.48
CA PRO A 104 5.81 -11.00 15.47
C PRO A 104 5.15 -9.92 16.33
N TYR A 105 5.82 -9.45 17.38
CA TYR A 105 5.30 -8.39 18.24
C TYR A 105 5.14 -7.06 17.51
N PHE A 106 5.94 -6.78 16.48
CA PHE A 106 5.77 -5.59 15.64
C PHE A 106 4.48 -5.65 14.82
N VAL A 107 4.10 -6.84 14.35
CA VAL A 107 2.83 -7.09 13.65
C VAL A 107 1.66 -6.77 14.58
N ILE A 108 1.69 -7.31 15.81
CA ILE A 108 0.65 -7.09 16.83
C ILE A 108 0.57 -5.61 17.19
N LEU A 109 1.70 -4.95 17.41
CA LEU A 109 1.75 -3.54 17.76
C LEU A 109 1.16 -2.66 16.65
N THR A 110 1.52 -2.91 15.39
CA THR A 110 1.05 -2.10 14.26
C THR A 110 -0.43 -2.35 13.95
N PHE A 111 -0.94 -3.55 14.20
CA PHE A 111 -2.38 -3.83 14.18
C PHE A 111 -3.12 -3.11 15.32
N GLY A 112 -2.59 -3.16 16.54
CA GLY A 112 -3.14 -2.43 17.67
C GLY A 112 -3.15 -0.92 17.45
N LEU A 113 -2.11 -0.38 16.82
CA LEU A 113 -2.06 1.02 16.39
C LEU A 113 -3.15 1.34 15.36
N ALA A 114 -3.46 0.42 14.45
CA ALA A 114 -4.52 0.60 13.47
C ALA A 114 -5.90 0.70 14.11
N GLU A 115 -6.21 -0.22 15.03
CA GLU A 115 -7.44 -0.19 15.81
C GLU A 115 -7.52 1.07 16.69
N LEU A 116 -6.43 1.45 17.35
CA LEU A 116 -6.37 2.66 18.16
C LEU A 116 -6.64 3.91 17.31
N ALA A 117 -5.97 4.05 16.16
CA ALA A 117 -6.18 5.20 15.28
C ALA A 117 -7.64 5.29 14.79
N LYS A 118 -8.23 4.16 14.39
CA LYS A 118 -9.66 4.08 14.00
C LYS A 118 -10.57 4.62 15.10
N TYR A 119 -10.44 4.10 16.33
CA TYR A 119 -11.32 4.51 17.43
C TYR A 119 -11.07 5.94 17.91
N VAL A 120 -9.82 6.42 17.86
CA VAL A 120 -9.51 7.83 18.13
C VAL A 120 -10.27 8.74 17.17
N VAL A 121 -10.24 8.45 15.86
CA VAL A 121 -10.95 9.26 14.86
C VAL A 121 -12.46 9.17 15.05
N ILE A 122 -13.01 7.98 15.33
CA ILE A 122 -14.44 7.80 15.63
C ILE A 122 -14.87 8.68 16.81
N VAL A 123 -14.12 8.67 17.91
CA VAL A 123 -14.46 9.47 19.11
C VAL A 123 -14.35 10.96 18.83
N VAL A 124 -13.30 11.40 18.13
CA VAL A 124 -13.10 12.81 17.76
C VAL A 124 -14.25 13.30 16.86
N GLU A 125 -14.60 12.55 15.83
CA GLU A 125 -15.72 12.91 14.94
C GLU A 125 -17.08 12.85 15.68
N GLY A 126 -17.24 11.92 16.61
CA GLY A 126 -18.39 11.86 17.53
C GLY A 126 -18.52 13.10 18.41
N TRP A 127 -17.43 13.60 18.98
CA TRP A 127 -17.43 14.87 19.75
C TRP A 127 -17.73 16.09 18.89
N LEU A 128 -17.36 16.06 17.60
CA LEU A 128 -17.70 17.09 16.62
C LEU A 128 -19.14 16.98 16.11
N GLY A 129 -19.90 15.95 16.53
CA GLY A 129 -21.26 15.69 16.05
C GLY A 129 -21.32 15.28 14.58
N LYS A 130 -20.21 14.82 13.99
CA LYS A 130 -20.09 14.43 12.59
C LYS A 130 -19.91 12.93 12.49
N PHE A 131 -20.97 12.19 12.16
CA PHE A 131 -20.86 10.73 12.01
C PHE A 131 -20.36 10.33 10.62
N SER A 132 -20.71 11.11 9.60
CA SER A 132 -20.20 10.95 8.24
C SER A 132 -20.08 12.30 7.56
N ARG A 133 -19.01 12.49 6.77
CA ARG A 133 -18.80 13.72 6.00
C ARG A 133 -18.98 13.43 4.51
N VAL A 134 -20.06 13.92 3.94
CA VAL A 134 -20.32 13.79 2.50
C VAL A 134 -19.48 14.80 1.74
N ILE A 135 -18.90 14.35 0.63
CA ILE A 135 -18.02 15.12 -0.25
C ILE A 135 -18.80 15.42 -1.52
N PHE A 136 -19.21 16.67 -1.67
CA PHE A 136 -19.87 17.13 -2.89
C PHE A 136 -18.84 17.62 -3.91
N GLY A 137 -19.16 17.45 -5.21
CA GLY A 137 -18.32 17.93 -6.31
C GLY A 137 -17.00 17.17 -6.47
N ALA A 138 -16.96 15.89 -6.09
CA ALA A 138 -15.78 15.06 -6.33
C ALA A 138 -15.46 14.97 -7.83
N PRO A 139 -14.17 14.93 -8.23
CA PRO A 139 -13.78 14.83 -9.63
C PRO A 139 -14.26 13.53 -10.26
N ASP A 140 -14.39 13.53 -11.58
CA ASP A 140 -14.75 12.34 -12.34
C ASP A 140 -13.75 11.19 -12.11
N ILE A 141 -14.27 9.97 -12.28
CA ILE A 141 -13.51 8.74 -12.05
C ILE A 141 -12.23 8.68 -12.90
N GLU A 142 -12.24 9.23 -14.11
CA GLU A 142 -11.06 9.33 -14.98
C GLU A 142 -9.96 10.19 -14.37
N THR A 143 -10.30 11.34 -13.78
CA THR A 143 -9.34 12.22 -13.12
C THR A 143 -8.72 11.51 -11.93
N LEU A 144 -9.54 10.84 -11.11
CA LEU A 144 -9.06 10.05 -9.97
C LEU A 144 -8.18 8.87 -10.43
N TYR A 145 -8.52 8.25 -11.56
CA TYR A 145 -7.73 7.18 -12.15
C TYR A 145 -6.33 7.65 -12.54
N TYR A 146 -6.21 8.78 -13.24
CA TYR A 146 -4.90 9.31 -13.65
C TYR A 146 -4.03 9.73 -12.47
N ILE A 147 -4.63 10.30 -11.42
CA ILE A 147 -3.90 10.59 -10.17
C ILE A 147 -3.42 9.28 -9.54
N MET A 148 -4.28 8.27 -9.43
CA MET A 148 -3.90 6.97 -8.86
C MET A 148 -2.84 6.24 -9.70
N PHE A 149 -2.90 6.36 -11.02
CA PHE A 149 -1.87 5.86 -11.94
C PHE A 149 -0.52 6.54 -11.65
N GLY A 150 -0.52 7.86 -11.50
CA GLY A 150 0.66 8.62 -11.08
C GLY A 150 1.23 8.15 -9.74
N LEU A 151 0.37 7.89 -8.76
CA LEU A 151 0.77 7.37 -7.44
C LEU A 151 1.32 5.94 -7.51
N ALA A 152 0.72 5.06 -8.30
CA ALA A 152 1.22 3.70 -8.52
C ALA A 152 2.60 3.70 -9.23
N ALA A 153 2.77 4.58 -10.22
CA ALA A 153 4.06 4.80 -10.88
C ALA A 153 5.10 5.37 -9.91
N ALA A 154 4.72 6.35 -9.09
CA ALA A 154 5.59 6.95 -8.07
C ALA A 154 6.01 5.92 -7.00
N ALA A 155 5.09 5.07 -6.55
CA ALA A 155 5.36 3.99 -5.61
C ALA A 155 6.35 2.98 -6.20
N THR A 156 6.13 2.56 -7.45
CA THR A 156 7.03 1.64 -8.17
C THR A 156 8.42 2.26 -8.36
N LEU A 157 8.49 3.54 -8.73
CA LEU A 157 9.75 4.27 -8.88
C LEU A 157 10.47 4.42 -7.54
N MET A 158 9.76 4.76 -6.47
CA MET A 158 10.29 4.86 -5.11
C MET A 158 10.94 3.52 -4.70
N THR A 159 10.21 2.42 -4.84
CA THR A 159 10.73 1.08 -4.53
C THR A 159 11.96 0.74 -5.38
N PHE A 160 11.94 1.06 -6.67
CA PHE A 160 13.09 0.86 -7.55
C PHE A 160 14.34 1.64 -7.12
N LEU A 161 14.18 2.93 -6.82
CA LEU A 161 15.27 3.82 -6.41
C LEU A 161 15.83 3.40 -5.05
N VAL A 162 14.95 3.13 -4.07
CA VAL A 162 15.35 2.66 -2.74
C VAL A 162 16.15 1.36 -2.86
N ARG A 163 15.64 0.37 -3.60
CA ARG A 163 16.31 -0.94 -3.75
C ARG A 163 17.70 -0.84 -4.38
N ARG A 164 17.93 0.10 -5.29
CA ARG A 164 19.25 0.31 -5.93
C ARG A 164 20.22 1.15 -5.10
N SER A 165 19.71 1.97 -4.19
CA SER A 165 20.51 2.87 -3.37
C SER A 165 21.33 2.12 -2.30
N ARG A 166 22.33 2.81 -1.73
CA ARG A 166 23.07 2.31 -0.55
C ARG A 166 22.14 2.08 0.65
N PHE A 167 21.09 2.89 0.76
CA PHE A 167 20.05 2.77 1.78
C PHE A 167 19.33 1.42 1.67
N GLY A 168 18.82 1.06 0.49
CA GLY A 168 18.16 -0.24 0.28
C GLY A 168 19.08 -1.44 0.51
N ARG A 169 20.37 -1.35 0.16
CA ARG A 169 21.34 -2.42 0.48
C ARG A 169 21.51 -2.60 1.99
N GLY A 170 21.50 -1.51 2.76
CA GLY A 170 21.52 -1.58 4.22
C GLY A 170 20.24 -2.15 4.82
N LEU A 171 19.07 -1.87 4.22
CA LEU A 171 17.81 -2.51 4.62
C LEU A 171 17.86 -4.03 4.37
N LEU A 172 18.36 -4.46 3.22
CA LEU A 172 18.50 -5.89 2.91
C LEU A 172 19.48 -6.59 3.86
N ALA A 173 20.60 -5.94 4.23
CA ALA A 173 21.50 -6.48 5.25
C ALA A 173 20.82 -6.62 6.63
N LEU A 174 19.99 -5.64 7.00
CA LEU A 174 19.20 -5.66 8.23
C LEU A 174 18.22 -6.85 8.26
N ARG A 175 17.61 -7.17 7.10
CA ARG A 175 16.66 -8.27 6.97
C ARG A 175 17.28 -9.64 7.23
N GLU A 176 18.54 -9.83 6.83
CA GLU A 176 19.27 -11.08 7.07
C GLU A 176 19.64 -11.24 8.55
N ASN A 177 20.30 -10.24 9.12
CA ASN A 177 20.65 -10.22 10.53
C ASN A 177 20.91 -8.79 11.01
N GLU A 178 20.00 -8.28 11.84
CA GLU A 178 20.05 -6.91 12.38
C GLU A 178 21.32 -6.68 13.23
N GLU A 179 21.72 -7.63 14.08
CA GLU A 179 22.91 -7.49 14.92
C GLU A 179 24.19 -7.51 14.09
N ALA A 180 24.27 -8.37 13.08
CA ALA A 180 25.42 -8.41 12.18
C ALA A 180 25.51 -7.15 11.30
N ALA A 181 24.38 -6.57 10.89
CA ALA A 181 24.38 -5.31 10.15
C ALA A 181 24.93 -4.14 10.99
N GLU A 182 24.64 -4.13 12.30
CA GLU A 182 25.17 -3.13 13.24
C GLU A 182 26.69 -3.23 13.40
N THR A 183 27.26 -4.44 13.47
CA THR A 183 28.72 -4.62 13.62
C THR A 183 29.51 -4.13 12.40
N VAL A 184 28.90 -4.17 11.21
CA VAL A 184 29.49 -3.64 9.95
C VAL A 184 29.17 -2.15 9.76
N GLY A 185 28.55 -1.49 10.75
CA GLY A 185 28.34 -0.04 10.79
C GLY A 185 27.09 0.46 10.07
N VAL A 186 26.10 -0.39 9.79
CA VAL A 186 24.79 0.05 9.26
C VAL A 186 24.00 0.71 10.39
N PRO A 187 23.55 1.97 10.26
CA PRO A 187 22.76 2.63 11.30
C PRO A 187 21.30 2.17 11.24
N THR A 188 21.04 0.99 11.81
CA THR A 188 19.78 0.23 11.76
C THR A 188 18.56 1.05 12.17
N VAL A 189 18.63 1.78 13.29
CA VAL A 189 17.52 2.60 13.80
C VAL A 189 17.11 3.67 12.79
N ARG A 190 18.08 4.43 12.27
CA ARG A 190 17.82 5.48 11.26
C ARG A 190 17.28 4.87 9.98
N PHE A 191 17.79 3.71 9.58
CA PHE A 191 17.39 3.07 8.34
C PHE A 191 15.96 2.54 8.42
N LYS A 192 15.61 1.86 9.52
CA LYS A 192 14.23 1.41 9.79
C LYS A 192 13.25 2.59 9.82
N LEU A 193 13.62 3.67 10.53
CA LEU A 193 12.75 4.84 10.67
C LEU A 193 12.48 5.52 9.33
N LEU A 194 13.51 5.71 8.51
CA LEU A 194 13.37 6.28 7.17
C LEU A 194 12.55 5.35 6.26
N ALA A 195 12.76 4.04 6.32
CA ALA A 195 12.00 3.08 5.53
C ALA A 195 10.51 3.11 5.91
N TYR A 196 10.22 3.20 7.22
CA TYR A 196 8.86 3.31 7.73
C TYR A 196 8.19 4.60 7.29
N ALA A 197 8.87 5.74 7.43
CA ALA A 197 8.36 7.04 7.02
C ALA A 197 8.12 7.11 5.50
N LEU A 198 9.08 6.64 4.68
CA LEU A 198 8.93 6.59 3.22
C LEU A 198 7.78 5.67 2.78
N SER A 199 7.59 4.53 3.46
CA SER A 199 6.49 3.61 3.16
C SER A 199 5.10 4.22 3.38
N ALA A 200 5.00 5.26 4.22
CA ALA A 200 3.75 5.92 4.58
C ALA A 200 3.32 7.04 3.62
N LEU A 201 4.24 7.59 2.80
CA LEU A 201 3.93 8.67 1.85
C LEU A 201 2.81 8.28 0.89
N ILE A 202 2.98 7.13 0.23
CA ILE A 202 2.05 6.65 -0.79
C ILE A 202 0.68 6.31 -0.19
N PRO A 203 0.55 5.53 0.91
CA PRO A 203 -0.74 5.30 1.54
C PRO A 203 -1.49 6.59 1.88
N GLY A 204 -0.81 7.61 2.43
CA GLY A 204 -1.43 8.90 2.71
C GLY A 204 -2.01 9.56 1.45
N ALA A 205 -1.23 9.62 0.38
CA ALA A 205 -1.71 10.12 -0.91
C ALA A 205 -2.88 9.27 -1.46
N VAL A 206 -2.77 7.95 -1.41
CA VAL A 206 -3.78 7.02 -1.92
C VAL A 206 -5.11 7.18 -1.18
N GLY A 207 -5.08 7.29 0.16
CA GLY A 207 -6.27 7.52 0.96
C GLY A 207 -6.97 8.83 0.66
N SER A 208 -6.21 9.89 0.39
CA SER A 208 -6.77 11.20 0.00
C SER A 208 -7.55 11.15 -1.31
N VAL A 209 -7.18 10.28 -2.24
CA VAL A 209 -7.87 10.10 -3.53
C VAL A 209 -9.06 9.15 -3.38
N MET A 210 -8.91 8.07 -2.61
CA MET A 210 -9.96 7.07 -2.45
C MET A 210 -11.18 7.59 -1.71
N VAL A 211 -11.01 8.50 -0.75
CA VAL A 211 -12.16 9.10 -0.07
C VAL A 211 -13.03 9.92 -1.04
N LEU A 212 -12.41 10.57 -2.04
CA LEU A 212 -13.13 11.29 -3.09
C LEU A 212 -13.90 10.33 -4.00
N ARG A 213 -13.32 9.15 -4.27
CA ARG A 213 -14.01 8.08 -5.01
C ARG A 213 -15.22 7.55 -4.25
N GLN A 214 -15.11 7.41 -2.93
CA GLN A 214 -16.22 6.99 -2.07
C GLN A 214 -17.28 8.07 -1.89
N THR A 215 -16.94 9.35 -2.09
CA THR A 215 -17.81 10.54 -1.93
C THR A 215 -18.31 10.79 -0.51
N TYR A 216 -17.84 10.04 0.48
CA TYR A 216 -18.08 10.29 1.88
C TYR A 216 -16.93 9.74 2.72
N PHE A 217 -16.79 10.27 3.93
CA PHE A 217 -15.84 9.81 4.92
C PHE A 217 -16.56 9.19 6.10
N GLU A 218 -16.33 7.89 6.30
CA GLU A 218 -16.79 7.11 7.43
C GLU A 218 -15.57 6.44 8.09
N PRO A 219 -15.18 6.84 9.33
CA PRO A 219 -13.96 6.35 9.97
C PRO A 219 -13.89 4.82 10.05
N ALA A 220 -15.00 4.16 10.35
CA ALA A 220 -15.04 2.71 10.51
C ALA A 220 -14.72 1.94 9.22
N GLN A 221 -15.05 2.51 8.07
CA GLN A 221 -14.79 1.90 6.76
C GLN A 221 -13.40 2.25 6.23
N ILE A 222 -12.92 3.46 6.50
CA ILE A 222 -11.65 3.96 5.95
C ILE A 222 -10.46 3.40 6.70
N PHE A 223 -10.58 3.24 8.02
CA PHE A 223 -9.53 2.65 8.86
C PHE A 223 -9.68 1.12 9.02
N ASP A 224 -10.26 0.43 8.03
CA ASP A 224 -10.47 -1.02 8.06
C ASP A 224 -9.14 -1.79 7.93
N PRO A 225 -8.72 -2.55 8.96
CA PRO A 225 -7.48 -3.35 8.91
C PRO A 225 -7.45 -4.40 7.81
N VAL A 226 -8.61 -4.79 7.25
CA VAL A 226 -8.68 -5.68 6.09
C VAL A 226 -7.81 -5.16 4.94
N VAL A 227 -7.76 -3.83 4.73
CA VAL A 227 -6.89 -3.21 3.73
C VAL A 227 -5.43 -3.58 3.95
N SER A 228 -4.92 -3.47 5.19
CA SER A 228 -3.55 -3.85 5.54
C SER A 228 -3.31 -5.35 5.34
N PHE A 229 -4.26 -6.20 5.72
CA PHE A 229 -4.14 -7.64 5.50
C PHE A 229 -4.06 -7.97 4.00
N THR A 230 -4.92 -7.38 3.19
CA THR A 230 -4.92 -7.54 1.73
C THR A 230 -3.59 -7.09 1.12
N ILE A 231 -3.03 -5.96 1.57
CA ILE A 231 -1.71 -5.48 1.13
C ILE A 231 -0.62 -6.52 1.43
N VAL A 232 -0.56 -7.02 2.67
CA VAL A 232 0.42 -8.03 3.08
C VAL A 232 0.26 -9.29 2.25
N THR A 233 -0.97 -9.76 2.09
CA THR A 233 -1.27 -10.94 1.27
C THR A 233 -0.79 -10.75 -0.15
N MET A 234 -1.18 -9.67 -0.84
CA MET A 234 -0.75 -9.42 -2.22
C MET A 234 0.77 -9.36 -2.35
N ALA A 235 1.46 -8.76 -1.38
CA ALA A 235 2.92 -8.67 -1.38
C ALA A 235 3.58 -10.04 -1.15
N VAL A 236 3.07 -10.87 -0.24
CA VAL A 236 3.57 -12.22 0.05
C VAL A 236 3.27 -13.17 -1.11
N VAL A 237 2.03 -13.19 -1.60
CA VAL A 237 1.55 -13.97 -2.75
C VAL A 237 2.33 -13.60 -4.00
N GLY A 238 2.59 -12.31 -4.24
CA GLY A 238 3.41 -11.87 -5.37
C GLY A 238 4.89 -12.23 -5.25
N GLY A 239 5.38 -12.35 -4.02
CA GLY A 239 6.79 -12.49 -3.65
C GLY A 239 7.41 -11.14 -3.34
N SER A 240 7.71 -10.91 -2.07
CA SER A 240 8.18 -9.62 -1.54
C SER A 240 9.65 -9.31 -1.87
N GLU A 241 10.40 -10.30 -2.36
CA GLU A 241 11.83 -10.20 -2.64
C GLU A 241 12.15 -9.56 -3.99
N ASP A 242 11.25 -9.66 -4.97
CA ASP A 242 11.44 -9.06 -6.28
C ASP A 242 10.45 -7.92 -6.55
N MET A 243 10.93 -6.89 -7.26
CA MET A 243 10.17 -5.68 -7.53
C MET A 243 8.91 -5.93 -8.37
N LYS A 244 8.92 -7.02 -9.15
CA LYS A 244 7.79 -7.46 -9.97
C LYS A 244 6.74 -8.23 -9.18
N GLY A 245 7.11 -8.80 -8.04
CA GLY A 245 6.23 -9.65 -7.26
C GLY A 245 4.97 -8.90 -6.80
N PRO A 246 5.08 -7.73 -6.13
CA PRO A 246 3.92 -6.96 -5.70
C PRO A 246 3.01 -6.52 -6.84
N LEU A 247 3.58 -6.19 -8.01
CA LEU A 247 2.80 -5.87 -9.22
C LEU A 247 1.96 -7.07 -9.70
N LEU A 248 2.58 -8.25 -9.78
CA LEU A 248 1.90 -9.48 -10.19
C LEU A 248 0.89 -9.96 -9.13
N GLY A 249 1.23 -9.83 -7.85
CA GLY A 249 0.35 -10.16 -6.73
C GLY A 249 -0.89 -9.28 -6.69
N ALA A 250 -0.74 -7.96 -6.81
CA ALA A 250 -1.86 -7.03 -6.88
C ALA A 250 -2.72 -7.27 -8.12
N ALA A 251 -2.12 -7.41 -9.30
CA ALA A 251 -2.87 -7.67 -10.53
C ALA A 251 -3.63 -9.00 -10.48
N GLY A 252 -2.97 -10.09 -10.09
CA GLY A 252 -3.60 -11.40 -9.97
C GLY A 252 -4.72 -11.41 -8.94
N PHE A 253 -4.47 -10.84 -7.76
CA PHE A 253 -5.46 -10.84 -6.68
C PHE A 253 -6.68 -9.97 -6.99
N VAL A 254 -6.49 -8.78 -7.60
CA VAL A 254 -7.61 -7.91 -7.96
C VAL A 254 -8.45 -8.55 -9.07
N LEU A 255 -7.84 -9.11 -10.10
CA LEU A 255 -8.57 -9.82 -11.16
C LEU A 255 -9.32 -11.05 -10.63
N LEU A 256 -8.69 -11.83 -9.74
CA LEU A 256 -9.35 -12.96 -9.09
C LEU A 256 -10.51 -12.49 -8.20
N SER A 257 -10.32 -11.42 -7.44
CA SER A 257 -11.37 -10.84 -6.60
C SER A 257 -12.56 -10.39 -7.43
N GLU A 258 -12.30 -9.75 -8.57
CA GLU A 258 -13.33 -9.30 -9.51
C GLU A 258 -14.13 -10.47 -10.09
N LEU A 259 -13.43 -11.52 -10.54
CA LEU A 259 -14.07 -12.74 -11.05
C LEU A 259 -14.90 -13.45 -9.98
N LEU A 260 -14.40 -13.53 -8.75
CA LEU A 260 -15.13 -14.13 -7.63
C LEU A 260 -16.37 -13.31 -7.26
N TRP A 261 -16.26 -11.99 -7.25
CA TRP A 261 -17.38 -11.11 -6.96
C TRP A 261 -18.47 -11.19 -8.03
N ALA A 262 -18.08 -11.23 -9.31
CA ALA A 262 -19.00 -11.34 -10.43
C ALA A 262 -19.76 -12.68 -10.48
N ASN A 263 -19.14 -13.79 -10.05
CA ASN A 263 -19.72 -15.13 -10.16
C ASN A 263 -20.30 -15.69 -8.84
N ALA A 264 -19.81 -15.24 -7.69
CA ALA A 264 -20.19 -15.79 -6.38
C ALA A 264 -20.20 -14.71 -5.26
N PRO A 265 -21.03 -13.66 -5.38
CA PRO A 265 -20.99 -12.50 -4.47
C PRO A 265 -21.28 -12.87 -3.00
N GLN A 266 -22.16 -13.85 -2.73
CA GLN A 266 -22.43 -14.28 -1.34
C GLN A 266 -21.27 -15.06 -0.69
N LEU A 267 -20.44 -15.73 -1.49
CA LEU A 267 -19.31 -16.54 -1.00
C LEU A 267 -17.96 -15.84 -1.17
N TYR A 268 -17.94 -14.64 -1.77
CA TYR A 268 -16.74 -13.89 -2.13
C TYR A 268 -15.72 -13.81 -0.99
N MET A 269 -16.12 -13.37 0.21
CA MET A 269 -15.20 -13.24 1.35
C MET A 269 -14.63 -14.59 1.82
N VAL A 270 -15.43 -15.65 1.81
CA VAL A 270 -15.01 -17.00 2.19
C VAL A 270 -14.02 -17.56 1.16
N LEU A 271 -14.33 -17.41 -0.12
CA LEU A 271 -13.48 -17.87 -1.23
C LEU A 271 -12.16 -17.11 -1.26
N LEU A 272 -12.16 -15.81 -1.00
CA LEU A 272 -10.96 -14.99 -0.93
C LEU A 272 -10.07 -15.39 0.26
N GLY A 273 -10.65 -15.67 1.43
CA GLY A 273 -9.92 -16.19 2.60
C GLY A 273 -9.34 -17.59 2.36
N LEU A 274 -10.10 -18.49 1.72
CA LEU A 274 -9.63 -19.83 1.35
C LEU A 274 -8.49 -19.75 0.32
N LEU A 275 -8.65 -18.92 -0.70
CA LEU A 275 -7.63 -18.70 -1.73
C LEU A 275 -6.32 -18.22 -1.09
N LEU A 276 -6.40 -17.29 -0.12
CA LEU A 276 -5.26 -16.79 0.64
C LEU A 276 -4.57 -17.93 1.40
N ILE A 277 -5.33 -18.77 2.12
CA ILE A 277 -4.79 -19.93 2.84
C ILE A 277 -4.06 -20.89 1.89
N VAL A 278 -4.69 -21.22 0.75
CA VAL A 278 -4.09 -22.06 -0.29
C VAL A 278 -2.81 -21.43 -0.82
N PHE A 279 -2.82 -20.13 -1.09
CA PHE A 279 -1.64 -19.46 -1.64
C PHE A 279 -0.45 -19.47 -0.67
N VAL A 280 -0.71 -19.21 0.61
CA VAL A 280 0.31 -19.24 1.65
C VAL A 280 0.86 -20.66 1.87
N LEU A 281 0.01 -21.69 1.79
CA LEU A 281 0.41 -23.09 1.95
C LEU A 281 1.20 -23.64 0.76
N PHE A 282 0.78 -23.33 -0.47
CA PHE A 282 1.30 -23.97 -1.68
C PHE A 282 2.30 -23.12 -2.46
N ALA A 283 2.38 -21.81 -2.22
CA ALA A 283 3.32 -20.91 -2.89
C ALA A 283 4.04 -19.97 -1.89
N PRO A 284 4.80 -20.51 -0.91
CA PRO A 284 5.46 -19.70 0.12
C PRO A 284 6.55 -18.75 -0.41
N GLN A 285 7.07 -19.00 -1.63
CA GLN A 285 8.01 -18.11 -2.33
C GLN A 285 7.31 -17.07 -3.24
N GLY A 286 5.98 -17.08 -3.27
CA GLY A 286 5.15 -16.23 -4.13
C GLY A 286 5.21 -16.58 -5.63
N LEU A 287 4.37 -15.92 -6.41
CA LEU A 287 4.24 -16.05 -7.87
C LEU A 287 5.54 -15.76 -8.61
N SER A 288 6.35 -14.84 -8.09
CA SER A 288 7.64 -14.50 -8.69
C SER A 288 8.69 -15.61 -8.57
N GLY A 289 8.55 -16.54 -7.62
CA GLY A 289 9.43 -17.71 -7.48
C GLY A 289 9.20 -18.79 -8.55
N LEU A 290 8.03 -18.80 -9.19
CA LEU A 290 7.70 -19.73 -10.29
C LEU A 290 8.25 -19.26 -11.66
N LEU A 291 8.67 -18.00 -11.76
CA LEU A 291 9.37 -17.50 -12.94
C LEU A 291 10.85 -17.93 -12.84
N PRO A 292 11.43 -18.58 -13.87
CA PRO A 292 12.78 -19.12 -13.78
C PRO A 292 13.77 -18.02 -13.41
N ALA A 293 14.36 -18.15 -12.22
CA ALA A 293 15.41 -17.28 -11.74
C ALA A 293 16.52 -17.24 -12.79
N ARG A 294 16.70 -16.08 -13.42
CA ARG A 294 17.86 -15.85 -14.28
C ARG A 294 19.07 -15.82 -13.36
N ARG A 295 19.70 -16.99 -13.18
CA ARG A 295 20.93 -17.21 -12.40
C ARG A 295 21.86 -16.03 -12.63
N ARG A 296 22.05 -15.20 -11.60
CA ARG A 296 23.24 -14.38 -11.51
C ARG A 296 24.35 -15.37 -11.18
N THR A 297 25.15 -15.69 -12.18
CA THR A 297 26.43 -16.38 -11.98
C THR A 297 27.26 -15.59 -10.97
N PRO A 298 28.04 -16.29 -10.11
CA PRO A 298 28.86 -15.67 -9.07
C PRO A 298 29.83 -14.63 -9.61
#